data_AF-A0AA39U0X7-F1
#
_entry.id   AF-A0AA39U0X7-F1
#
_cell.length_a   1.000
_cell.length_b   1.000
_cell.length_c   1.000
_cell.angle_alpha   90.00
_cell.angle_beta   90.00
_cell.angle_gamma   90.00
#
_symmetry.space_group_name_H-M   'P 1'
#
loop_
_entity.id
_entity.type
_entity.pdbx_description
1 polymer ?
#
loop_
_entity_poly.entity_id
_entity_poly.type
_entity_poly.pdbx_seq_one_letter_code
_entity_poly.pdbx_strand_id
1 'polypeptide(L)'
;MTLALEISEHERLERAHCERRQRRHVYHGGARPIGYWSHSRMKAWKTHVAAPQFSAFCAEVLKLFAQRLMPKKPTEQIPAQLLSFGCGRCYECTSVKAFFTTNTPFHSVTATAAVRAHVEKQLTAVSAAKYGVKWETSKFGRPYTLQIQKSESMVAHGKYKQRQTQGLQMLAALGDLTIQRQMLGADFDSVYEAIAGTRAPSPEPSVVVAVTNSQENAEKCRKRALAGVVVSAKRPRIS
;
A
#
# COMPACT_ATOMS: atom_id res chain seq x y z
N MET A 1 -24.46 9.44 -29.05
CA MET A 1 -24.04 8.06 -29.38
C MET A 1 -22.58 7.94 -29.84
N THR A 2 -21.82 9.05 -29.90
CA THR A 2 -20.43 9.07 -30.41
C THR A 2 -19.39 8.61 -29.39
N LEU A 3 -19.61 8.83 -28.08
CA LEU A 3 -18.68 8.45 -27.01
C LEU A 3 -18.50 6.93 -26.79
N ALA A 4 -19.48 6.12 -27.17
CA ALA A 4 -19.39 4.66 -27.02
C ALA A 4 -18.47 4.01 -28.06
N LEU A 5 -18.29 4.67 -29.22
CA LEU A 5 -17.39 4.19 -30.29
C LEU A 5 -15.92 4.47 -29.95
N GLU A 6 -15.62 5.61 -29.33
CA GLU A 6 -14.23 5.99 -28.96
C GLU A 6 -13.64 5.07 -27.87
N ILE A 7 -14.46 4.60 -26.93
CA ILE A 7 -14.02 3.66 -25.88
C ILE A 7 -13.68 2.29 -26.48
N SER A 8 -14.43 1.85 -27.50
CA SER A 8 -14.19 0.55 -28.16
C SER A 8 -12.89 0.54 -28.98
N GLU A 9 -12.52 1.67 -29.59
CA GLU A 9 -11.26 1.78 -30.34
C GLU A 9 -10.04 1.84 -29.43
N HIS A 10 -10.15 2.49 -28.27
CA HIS A 10 -9.08 2.51 -27.26
C HIS A 10 -8.77 1.09 -26.73
N GLU A 11 -9.80 0.29 -26.43
CA GLU A 11 -9.60 -1.10 -25.99
C GLU A 11 -9.01 -2.01 -27.09
N ARG A 12 -9.36 -1.78 -28.36
CA ARG A 12 -8.75 -2.51 -29.50
C ARG A 12 -7.27 -2.16 -29.66
N LEU A 13 -6.90 -0.90 -29.49
CA LEU A 13 -5.51 -0.45 -29.57
C LEU A 13 -4.66 -0.99 -28.41
N GLU A 14 -5.20 -1.06 -27.19
CA GLU A 14 -4.50 -1.65 -26.05
C GLU A 14 -4.27 -3.16 -26.20
N ARG A 15 -5.25 -3.90 -26.73
CA ARG A 15 -5.07 -5.33 -27.06
C ARG A 15 -4.00 -5.54 -28.13
N ALA A 16 -4.03 -4.74 -29.21
CA ALA A 16 -3.03 -4.82 -30.27
C ALA A 16 -1.62 -4.43 -29.80
N HIS A 17 -1.51 -3.52 -28.84
CA HIS A 17 -0.22 -3.13 -28.25
C HIS A 17 0.33 -4.21 -27.30
N CYS A 18 -0.53 -4.92 -26.57
CA CYS A 18 -0.17 -6.07 -25.76
C CYS A 18 0.39 -7.22 -26.62
N GLU A 19 -0.30 -7.54 -27.73
CA GLU A 19 0.16 -8.58 -28.67
C GLU A 19 1.48 -8.24 -29.36
N ARG A 20 1.71 -6.96 -29.72
CA ARG A 20 2.99 -6.53 -30.31
C ARG A 20 4.16 -6.58 -29.32
N ARG A 21 3.89 -6.42 -28.01
CA ARG A 21 4.92 -6.51 -26.96
C ARG A 21 5.35 -7.96 -26.72
N GLN A 22 4.45 -8.93 -26.89
CA GLN A 22 4.78 -10.36 -26.82
C GLN A 22 5.62 -10.85 -28.00
N ARG A 23 5.45 -10.28 -29.20
CA ARG A 23 6.21 -10.72 -30.40
C ARG A 23 7.64 -10.19 -30.50
N ARG A 24 8.05 -9.21 -29.68
CA ARG A 24 9.36 -8.55 -29.80
C ARG A 24 10.45 -9.11 -28.87
N HIS A 25 10.19 -10.23 -28.18
CA HIS A 25 11.13 -10.92 -27.29
C HIS A 25 11.66 -12.24 -27.87
N VAL A 26 11.82 -12.31 -29.19
CA VAL A 26 12.54 -13.41 -29.84
C VAL A 26 13.68 -12.75 -30.60
N TYR A 27 14.89 -12.77 -30.02
CA TYR A 27 16.14 -13.04 -30.73
C TYR A 27 17.36 -13.05 -29.77
N HIS A 28 18.01 -14.23 -29.76
CA HIS A 28 19.43 -14.49 -29.48
C HIS A 28 20.02 -14.26 -28.08
N GLY A 29 19.52 -15.03 -27.11
CA GLY A 29 20.33 -15.63 -26.06
C GLY A 29 19.76 -17.02 -25.78
N GLY A 30 20.57 -18.07 -25.73
CA GLY A 30 20.15 -19.47 -25.61
C GLY A 30 19.33 -19.80 -24.36
N ALA A 31 18.08 -19.35 -24.33
CA ALA A 31 17.08 -19.74 -23.36
C ALA A 31 16.70 -21.18 -23.67
N ARG A 32 17.05 -22.09 -22.76
CA ARG A 32 16.52 -23.45 -22.76
C ARG A 32 15.00 -23.34 -22.88
N PRO A 33 14.35 -24.11 -23.77
CA PRO A 33 12.90 -24.06 -23.93
C PRO A 33 12.27 -24.24 -22.55
N ILE A 34 11.41 -23.31 -22.16
CA ILE A 34 10.55 -23.44 -20.98
C ILE A 34 9.72 -24.69 -21.26
N GLY A 35 10.21 -25.83 -20.75
CA GLY A 35 9.64 -27.13 -21.02
C GLY A 35 8.16 -27.08 -20.68
N TYR A 36 7.34 -27.62 -21.59
CA TYR A 36 5.94 -27.91 -21.36
C TYR A 36 5.79 -28.50 -19.96
N TRP A 37 5.28 -27.70 -19.01
CA TRP A 37 4.90 -28.18 -17.70
C TRP A 37 3.80 -29.20 -17.94
N SER A 38 4.14 -30.49 -17.85
CA SER A 38 3.26 -31.56 -18.31
C SER A 38 1.96 -31.54 -17.52
N HIS A 39 0.85 -31.72 -18.22
CA HIS A 39 -0.51 -31.80 -17.68
C HIS A 39 -0.61 -32.73 -16.45
N SER A 40 0.23 -33.78 -16.40
CA SER A 40 0.33 -34.74 -15.30
C SER A 40 0.78 -34.11 -13.98
N ARG A 41 1.70 -33.12 -14.01
CA ARG A 41 2.18 -32.45 -12.80
C ARG A 41 1.10 -31.52 -12.21
N MET A 42 0.28 -30.88 -13.05
CA MET A 42 -0.87 -30.11 -12.59
C MET A 42 -1.98 -30.99 -11.97
N LYS A 43 -2.22 -32.20 -12.51
CA LYS A 43 -3.19 -33.13 -11.91
C LYS A 43 -2.74 -33.58 -10.52
N ALA A 44 -1.47 -33.97 -10.36
CA ALA A 44 -0.91 -34.34 -9.06
C ALA A 44 -0.94 -33.17 -8.06
N TRP A 45 -0.69 -31.94 -8.53
CA TRP A 45 -0.79 -30.74 -7.70
C TRP A 45 -2.20 -30.51 -7.16
N LYS A 46 -3.25 -30.67 -7.98
CA LYS A 46 -4.65 -30.51 -7.55
C LYS A 46 -5.01 -31.45 -6.39
N THR A 47 -4.52 -32.69 -6.42
CA THR A 47 -4.72 -33.65 -5.31
C THR A 47 -4.01 -33.22 -4.01
N HIS A 48 -2.86 -32.57 -4.09
CA HIS A 48 -2.17 -32.06 -2.90
C HIS A 48 -2.77 -30.76 -2.35
N VAL A 49 -3.30 -29.90 -3.22
CA VAL A 49 -4.00 -28.66 -2.80
C VAL A 49 -5.27 -28.99 -2.01
N ALA A 50 -5.95 -30.09 -2.34
CA ALA A 50 -7.11 -30.58 -1.61
C ALA A 50 -6.75 -31.30 -0.30
N ALA A 51 -5.47 -31.48 0.03
CA ALA A 51 -5.07 -32.11 1.28
C ALA A 51 -5.47 -31.20 2.46
N PRO A 52 -6.19 -31.73 3.49
CA PRO A 52 -6.72 -30.92 4.58
C PRO A 52 -5.67 -30.03 5.25
N GLN A 53 -4.48 -30.56 5.50
CA GLN A 53 -3.37 -29.82 6.12
C GLN A 53 -2.90 -28.61 5.31
N PHE A 54 -2.90 -28.71 3.97
CA PHE A 54 -2.47 -27.62 3.11
C PHE A 54 -3.54 -26.53 3.05
N SER A 55 -4.81 -26.91 2.91
CA SER A 55 -5.93 -25.97 2.94
C SER A 55 -6.00 -25.19 4.26
N ALA A 56 -5.87 -25.88 5.40
CA ALA A 56 -5.86 -25.27 6.72
C ALA A 56 -4.68 -24.29 6.89
N PHE A 57 -3.48 -24.67 6.45
CA PHE A 57 -2.32 -23.78 6.48
C PHE A 57 -2.55 -22.51 5.64
N CYS A 58 -3.01 -22.64 4.39
CA CYS A 58 -3.28 -21.50 3.53
C CYS A 58 -4.37 -20.59 4.11
N ALA A 59 -5.42 -21.18 4.69
CA ALA A 59 -6.49 -20.43 5.32
C ALA A 59 -5.99 -19.61 6.51
N GLU A 60 -5.21 -20.21 7.41
CA GLU A 60 -4.62 -19.50 8.55
C GLU A 60 -3.66 -18.39 8.11
N VAL A 61 -2.81 -18.63 7.11
CA VAL A 61 -1.91 -17.59 6.58
C VAL A 61 -2.68 -16.40 6.02
N LEU A 62 -3.72 -16.64 5.22
CA LEU A 62 -4.53 -15.57 4.64
C LEU A 62 -5.39 -14.84 5.67
N LYS A 63 -5.88 -15.55 6.68
CA LYS A 63 -6.60 -14.98 7.82
C LYS A 63 -5.69 -14.06 8.62
N LEU A 64 -4.49 -14.51 8.97
CA LEU A 64 -3.48 -13.68 9.63
C LEU A 64 -3.09 -12.47 8.77
N PHE A 65 -2.93 -12.66 7.46
CA PHE A 65 -2.68 -11.54 6.54
C PHE A 65 -3.81 -10.51 6.58
N ALA A 66 -5.05 -10.95 6.43
CA ALA A 66 -6.24 -10.09 6.43
C ALA A 66 -6.46 -9.37 7.77
N GLN A 67 -6.17 -10.02 8.90
CA GLN A 67 -6.43 -9.46 10.24
C GLN A 67 -5.27 -8.61 10.77
N ARG A 68 -4.02 -8.98 10.48
CA ARG A 68 -2.83 -8.40 11.14
C ARG A 68 -1.96 -7.57 10.19
N LEU A 69 -1.94 -7.90 8.90
CA LEU A 69 -1.03 -7.27 7.94
C LEU A 69 -1.73 -6.26 7.03
N MET A 70 -3.05 -6.37 6.86
CA MET A 70 -3.85 -5.33 6.21
C MET A 70 -3.97 -4.11 7.12
N PRO A 71 -3.50 -2.92 6.70
CA PRO A 71 -3.71 -1.71 7.47
C PRO A 71 -5.19 -1.32 7.47
N LYS A 72 -5.61 -0.51 8.44
CA LYS A 72 -6.96 0.08 8.47
C LYS A 72 -7.22 0.75 7.12
N LYS A 73 -8.37 0.44 6.51
CA LYS A 73 -8.78 1.04 5.25
C LYS A 73 -8.82 2.57 5.44
N PRO A 74 -8.12 3.35 4.60
CA PRO A 74 -8.17 4.80 4.69
C PRO A 74 -9.58 5.27 4.37
N THR A 75 -10.13 6.14 5.22
CA THR A 75 -11.44 6.77 5.00
C THR A 75 -11.36 7.78 3.86
N GLU A 76 -10.23 8.50 3.79
CA GLU A 76 -9.96 9.49 2.76
C GLU A 76 -9.40 8.82 1.50
N GLN A 77 -10.03 9.11 0.36
CA GLN A 77 -9.50 8.73 -0.94
C GLN A 77 -8.49 9.78 -1.40
N ILE A 78 -7.56 9.38 -2.28
CA ILE A 78 -6.68 10.34 -2.96
C ILE A 78 -7.57 11.26 -3.81
N PRO A 79 -7.48 12.60 -3.64
CA PRO A 79 -8.27 13.54 -4.42
C PRO A 79 -8.07 13.38 -5.92
N ALA A 80 -9.16 13.39 -6.69
CA ALA A 80 -9.12 13.23 -8.15
C ALA A 80 -8.23 14.29 -8.83
N GLN A 81 -8.14 15.49 -8.25
CA GLN A 81 -7.29 16.59 -8.71
C GLN A 81 -5.79 16.20 -8.70
N LEU A 82 -5.35 15.46 -7.68
CA LEU A 82 -3.98 14.93 -7.63
C LEU A 82 -3.78 13.80 -8.64
N LEU A 83 -4.82 13.00 -8.91
CA LEU A 83 -4.79 11.97 -9.96
C LEU A 83 -4.81 12.57 -11.37
N SER A 84 -5.25 13.82 -11.54
CA SER A 84 -5.12 14.57 -12.79
C SER A 84 -3.81 15.36 -12.90
N PHE A 85 -2.90 15.26 -11.91
CA PHE A 85 -1.64 16.00 -11.90
C PHE A 85 -0.80 15.74 -13.16
N GLY A 86 -0.21 16.82 -13.67
CA GLY A 86 0.80 16.80 -14.72
C GLY A 86 0.31 17.30 -16.07
N CYS A 87 1.27 17.56 -16.96
CA CYS A 87 1.00 18.09 -18.31
C CYS A 87 0.88 17.01 -19.39
N GLY A 88 0.88 15.72 -19.00
CA GLY A 88 0.75 14.55 -19.89
C GLY A 88 1.98 14.21 -20.75
N ARG A 89 2.98 15.11 -20.83
CA ARG A 89 4.15 14.94 -21.73
C ARG A 89 5.50 14.94 -21.00
N CYS A 90 5.56 15.51 -19.79
CA CYS A 90 6.80 15.61 -19.03
C CYS A 90 7.04 14.34 -18.20
N TYR A 91 8.27 13.81 -18.26
CA TYR A 91 8.71 12.68 -17.45
C TYR A 91 8.57 12.98 -15.94
N GLU A 92 9.06 14.14 -15.48
CA GLU A 92 8.97 14.52 -14.06
C GLU A 92 7.51 14.62 -13.60
N CYS A 93 6.62 15.16 -14.43
CA CYS A 93 5.20 15.18 -14.09
C CYS A 93 4.60 13.77 -13.98
N THR A 94 5.01 12.86 -14.86
CA THR A 94 4.54 11.46 -14.85
C THR A 94 5.05 10.73 -13.60
N SER A 95 6.31 10.96 -13.23
CA SER A 95 6.93 10.43 -12.02
C SER A 95 6.21 10.91 -10.76
N VAL A 96 5.99 12.22 -10.63
CA VAL A 96 5.26 12.82 -9.49
C VAL A 96 3.80 12.36 -9.45
N LYS A 97 3.15 12.18 -10.60
CA LYS A 97 1.79 11.62 -10.68
C LYS A 97 1.73 10.21 -10.11
N ALA A 98 2.65 9.34 -10.54
CA ALA A 98 2.75 7.98 -10.02
C ALA A 98 3.04 7.98 -8.51
N PHE A 99 3.91 8.88 -8.06
CA PHE A 99 4.25 9.04 -6.65
C PHE A 99 3.01 9.27 -5.75
N PHE A 100 1.97 9.98 -6.18
CA PHE A 100 0.78 10.16 -5.34
C PHE A 100 0.08 8.85 -4.95
N THR A 101 0.25 7.78 -5.72
CA THR A 101 -0.32 6.46 -5.44
C THR A 101 0.63 5.50 -4.70
N THR A 102 1.90 5.85 -4.52
CA THR A 102 2.87 5.00 -3.82
C THR A 102 2.77 5.14 -2.30
N ASN A 103 3.39 4.21 -1.58
CA ASN A 103 3.52 4.23 -0.12
C ASN A 103 4.69 5.11 0.39
N THR A 104 5.47 5.74 -0.51
CA THR A 104 6.63 6.54 -0.12
C THR A 104 6.18 7.94 0.34
N PRO A 105 6.75 8.49 1.42
CA PRO A 105 6.36 9.82 1.92
C PRO A 105 6.97 10.98 1.13
N PHE A 106 8.15 10.76 0.54
CA PHE A 106 8.91 11.78 -0.17
C PHE A 106 9.17 11.38 -1.63
N HIS A 107 9.28 12.39 -2.49
CA HIS A 107 9.76 12.29 -3.85
C HIS A 107 10.67 13.46 -4.17
N SER A 108 11.72 13.20 -4.93
CA SER A 108 12.74 14.19 -5.26
C SER A 108 12.84 14.36 -6.77
N VAL A 109 12.80 15.60 -7.24
CA VAL A 109 13.01 15.99 -8.64
C VAL A 109 14.31 16.79 -8.73
N THR A 110 15.37 16.12 -9.17
CA THR A 110 16.72 16.69 -9.35
C THR A 110 16.90 17.10 -10.81
N ALA A 111 16.59 18.36 -11.15
CA ALA A 111 16.49 18.81 -12.55
C ALA A 111 16.97 20.26 -12.76
N THR A 112 16.75 20.84 -13.93
CA THR A 112 17.03 22.29 -14.16
C THR A 112 15.99 23.17 -13.47
N ALA A 113 16.28 24.48 -13.34
CA ALA A 113 15.35 25.43 -12.73
C ALA A 113 14.00 25.49 -13.46
N ALA A 114 14.01 25.47 -14.80
CA ALA A 114 12.79 25.49 -15.61
C ALA A 114 11.91 24.25 -15.36
N VAL A 115 12.52 23.07 -15.24
CA VAL A 115 11.79 21.82 -14.97
C VAL A 115 11.20 21.82 -13.56
N ARG A 116 11.94 22.23 -12.54
CA ARG A 116 11.39 22.34 -11.17
C ARG A 116 10.26 23.35 -11.10
N ALA A 117 10.43 24.55 -11.68
CA ALA A 117 9.39 25.56 -11.73
C ALA A 117 8.12 25.07 -12.46
N HIS A 118 8.29 24.26 -13.50
CA HIS A 118 7.17 23.61 -14.17
C HIS A 118 6.40 22.67 -13.23
N VAL A 119 7.10 21.79 -12.49
CA VAL A 119 6.48 20.87 -11.52
C VAL A 119 5.78 21.65 -10.40
N GLU A 120 6.41 22.68 -9.84
CA GLU A 120 5.81 23.56 -8.82
C GLU A 120 4.53 24.25 -9.33
N LYS A 121 4.54 24.72 -10.59
CA LYS A 121 3.35 25.30 -11.23
C LYS A 121 2.22 24.28 -11.35
N GLN A 122 2.53 23.02 -11.72
CA GLN A 122 1.52 21.96 -11.79
C GLN A 122 0.97 21.60 -10.39
N LEU A 123 1.81 21.57 -9.35
CA LEU A 123 1.37 21.32 -7.97
C LEU A 123 0.42 22.42 -7.48
N THR A 124 0.73 23.67 -7.83
CA THR A 124 -0.12 24.83 -7.56
C THR A 124 -1.44 24.74 -8.31
N ALA A 125 -1.41 24.37 -9.61
CA ALA A 125 -2.61 24.27 -10.45
C ALA A 125 -3.64 23.27 -9.91
N VAL A 126 -3.20 22.14 -9.36
CA VAL A 126 -4.10 21.14 -8.73
C VAL A 126 -4.41 21.43 -7.26
N SER A 127 -4.00 22.59 -6.74
CA SER A 127 -4.16 22.98 -5.33
C SER A 127 -3.60 21.95 -4.35
N ALA A 128 -2.44 21.34 -4.65
CA ALA A 128 -1.90 20.21 -3.88
C ALA A 128 -1.74 20.50 -2.38
N ALA A 129 -1.42 21.74 -2.02
CA ALA A 129 -1.29 22.18 -0.64
C ALA A 129 -2.58 22.00 0.20
N LYS A 130 -3.77 22.12 -0.42
CA LYS A 130 -5.06 21.90 0.26
C LYS A 130 -5.24 20.46 0.74
N TYR A 131 -4.50 19.52 0.15
CA TYR A 131 -4.52 18.10 0.49
C TYR A 131 -3.32 17.68 1.35
N GLY A 132 -2.61 18.65 1.94
CA GLY A 132 -1.47 18.41 2.82
C GLY A 132 -0.17 18.05 2.09
N VAL A 133 -0.10 18.22 0.77
CA VAL A 133 1.15 18.06 0.02
C VAL A 133 2.01 19.30 0.20
N LYS A 134 3.26 19.12 0.61
CA LYS A 134 4.26 20.18 0.78
C LYS A 134 5.37 20.00 -0.24
N TRP A 135 6.00 21.09 -0.66
CA TRP A 135 7.19 21.01 -1.49
C TRP A 135 8.16 22.15 -1.20
N GLU A 136 9.45 21.86 -1.34
CA GLU A 136 10.54 22.82 -1.15
C GLU A 136 11.71 22.51 -2.09
N THR A 137 12.38 23.56 -2.57
CA THR A 137 13.62 23.38 -3.34
C THR A 137 14.81 23.39 -2.39
N SER A 138 15.46 22.23 -2.23
CA SER A 138 16.77 22.13 -1.57
C SER A 138 17.84 22.70 -2.48
N LYS A 139 18.56 23.71 -1.97
CA LYS A 139 19.66 24.40 -2.68
C LYS A 139 21.02 23.78 -2.40
N PHE A 140 21.06 22.60 -1.78
CA PHE A 140 22.29 21.88 -1.51
C PHE A 140 22.76 21.11 -2.75
N GLY A 141 24.00 21.35 -3.18
CA GLY A 141 24.56 20.76 -4.41
C GLY A 141 24.02 21.38 -5.70
N ARG A 142 24.54 20.92 -6.85
CA ARG A 142 23.98 21.25 -8.17
C ARG A 142 23.88 19.97 -9.02
N PRO A 143 22.80 19.78 -9.78
CA PRO A 143 21.59 20.62 -9.85
C PRO A 143 20.76 20.60 -8.55
N TYR A 144 19.99 21.67 -8.27
CA TYR A 144 19.11 21.73 -7.09
C TYR A 144 17.96 20.72 -7.19
N THR A 145 17.39 20.37 -6.04
CA THR A 145 16.38 19.30 -5.93
C THR A 145 15.08 19.82 -5.35
N LEU A 146 13.96 19.61 -6.06
CA LEU A 146 12.63 19.84 -5.52
C LEU A 146 12.21 18.62 -4.71
N GLN A 147 12.02 18.78 -3.40
CA GLN A 147 11.50 17.77 -2.50
C GLN A 147 10.00 17.94 -2.37
N ILE A 148 9.23 16.86 -2.57
CA ILE A 148 7.78 16.83 -2.45
C ILE A 148 7.43 15.83 -1.36
N GLN A 149 6.62 16.26 -0.39
CA GLN A 149 6.17 15.47 0.75
C GLN A 149 4.65 15.33 0.70
N LYS A 150 4.14 14.10 0.85
CA LYS A 150 2.70 13.83 0.98
C LYS A 150 2.26 13.84 2.45
N SER A 151 0.97 14.02 2.66
CA SER A 151 0.35 13.82 3.98
C SER A 151 0.42 12.36 4.42
N GLU A 152 0.33 12.12 5.72
CA GLU A 152 0.32 10.77 6.29
C GLU A 152 -0.88 9.95 5.81
N SER A 153 -2.05 10.58 5.61
CA SER A 153 -3.24 9.90 5.09
C SER A 153 -3.02 9.34 3.69
N MET A 154 -2.35 10.09 2.80
CA MET A 154 -1.97 9.60 1.48
C MET A 154 -0.94 8.46 1.53
N VAL A 155 0.03 8.53 2.45
CA VAL A 155 1.00 7.45 2.67
C VAL A 155 0.29 6.17 3.15
N ALA A 156 -0.65 6.30 4.08
CA ALA A 156 -1.49 5.19 4.54
C ALA A 156 -2.29 4.58 3.39
N HIS A 157 -2.84 5.39 2.49
CA HIS A 157 -3.53 4.91 1.30
C HIS A 157 -2.62 4.12 0.36
N GLY A 158 -1.41 4.61 0.10
CA GLY A 158 -0.41 3.86 -0.69
C GLY A 158 -0.03 2.53 -0.05
N LYS A 159 0.19 2.49 1.27
CA LYS A 159 0.45 1.24 2.02
C LYS A 159 -0.72 0.27 1.92
N TYR A 160 -1.95 0.75 2.09
CA TYR A 160 -3.16 -0.07 1.96
C TYR A 160 -3.28 -0.68 0.56
N LYS A 161 -3.14 0.12 -0.50
CA LYS A 161 -3.21 -0.37 -1.88
C LYS A 161 -2.12 -1.38 -2.21
N GLN A 162 -0.91 -1.18 -1.72
CA GLN A 162 0.18 -2.15 -1.86
C GLN A 162 -0.17 -3.48 -1.19
N ARG A 163 -0.64 -3.46 0.06
CA ARG A 163 -1.03 -4.67 0.81
C ARG A 163 -2.23 -5.37 0.20
N GLN A 164 -3.24 -4.62 -0.25
CA GLN A 164 -4.37 -5.13 -1.02
C GLN A 164 -3.89 -5.88 -2.27
N THR A 165 -2.98 -5.29 -3.04
CA THR A 165 -2.42 -5.93 -4.24
C THR A 165 -1.71 -7.24 -3.89
N GLN A 166 -0.90 -7.25 -2.83
CA GLN A 166 -0.23 -8.46 -2.35
C GLN A 166 -1.23 -9.54 -1.91
N GLY A 167 -2.26 -9.18 -1.15
CA GLY A 167 -3.29 -10.12 -0.72
C GLY A 167 -4.08 -10.72 -1.89
N LEU A 168 -4.41 -9.90 -2.89
CA LEU A 168 -5.07 -10.38 -4.12
C LEU A 168 -4.17 -11.31 -4.93
N GLN A 169 -2.87 -11.05 -4.98
CA GLN A 169 -1.89 -11.95 -5.61
C GLN A 169 -1.78 -13.28 -4.85
N MET A 170 -1.82 -13.26 -3.51
CA MET A 170 -1.85 -14.49 -2.70
C MET A 170 -3.12 -15.31 -2.97
N LEU A 171 -4.29 -14.67 -3.04
CA LEU A 171 -5.54 -15.34 -3.40
C LEU A 171 -5.48 -15.95 -4.81
N ALA A 172 -5.01 -15.17 -5.79
CA ALA A 172 -4.86 -15.65 -7.16
C ALA A 172 -3.88 -16.83 -7.28
N ALA A 173 -2.85 -16.88 -6.43
CA ALA A 173 -1.90 -17.99 -6.39
C ALA A 173 -2.51 -19.31 -5.87
N LEU A 174 -3.62 -19.26 -5.12
CA LEU A 174 -4.34 -20.47 -4.71
C LEU A 174 -5.10 -21.13 -5.86
N GLY A 175 -5.47 -20.35 -6.88
CA GLY A 175 -6.24 -20.82 -8.03
C GLY A 175 -7.45 -19.93 -8.32
N ASP A 176 -8.42 -20.50 -9.02
CA ASP A 176 -9.69 -19.84 -9.31
C ASP A 176 -10.57 -19.68 -8.05
N LEU A 177 -11.68 -18.96 -8.20
CA LEU A 177 -12.60 -18.65 -7.10
C LEU A 177 -13.16 -19.91 -6.41
N THR A 178 -13.36 -20.99 -7.18
CA THR A 178 -13.89 -22.26 -6.66
C THR A 178 -12.86 -22.90 -5.72
N ILE A 179 -11.59 -22.95 -6.13
CA ILE A 179 -10.49 -23.46 -5.30
C ILE A 179 -10.30 -22.56 -4.08
N GLN A 180 -10.33 -21.24 -4.24
CA GLN A 180 -10.18 -20.30 -3.11
C GLN A 180 -11.28 -20.52 -2.05
N ARG A 181 -12.55 -20.66 -2.46
CA ARG A 181 -13.67 -20.97 -1.55
C ARG A 181 -13.50 -22.31 -0.86
N GLN A 182 -13.07 -23.34 -1.60
CA GLN A 182 -12.80 -24.65 -1.03
C GLN A 182 -11.67 -24.62 0.00
N MET A 183 -10.59 -23.88 -0.27
CA MET A 183 -9.44 -23.79 0.62
C MET A 183 -9.71 -22.96 1.87
N LEU A 184 -10.44 -21.86 1.74
CA LEU A 184 -10.75 -20.94 2.85
C LEU A 184 -12.00 -21.34 3.65
N GLY A 185 -12.87 -22.16 3.06
CA GLY A 185 -14.09 -22.63 3.71
C GLY A 185 -14.98 -21.47 4.17
N ALA A 186 -15.46 -21.55 5.41
CA ALA A 186 -16.35 -20.54 6.00
C ALA A 186 -15.71 -19.15 6.17
N ASP A 187 -14.37 -19.06 6.20
CA ASP A 187 -13.65 -17.79 6.36
C ASP A 187 -13.46 -17.03 5.03
N PHE A 188 -13.84 -17.64 3.88
CA PHE A 188 -13.61 -17.08 2.55
C PHE A 188 -14.12 -15.64 2.41
N ASP A 189 -15.40 -15.39 2.67
CA ASP A 189 -16.00 -14.08 2.43
C ASP A 189 -15.35 -13.01 3.32
N SER A 190 -15.11 -13.32 4.60
CA SER A 190 -14.45 -12.42 5.55
C SER A 190 -13.02 -12.03 5.11
N VAL A 191 -12.23 -13.01 4.68
CA VAL A 191 -10.86 -12.80 4.19
C VAL A 191 -10.87 -12.03 2.87
N TYR A 192 -11.72 -12.42 1.93
CA TYR A 192 -11.83 -11.79 0.63
C TYR A 192 -12.25 -10.33 0.75
N GLU A 193 -13.29 -10.03 1.53
CA GLU A 193 -13.77 -8.66 1.74
C GLU A 193 -12.74 -7.77 2.43
N ALA A 194 -11.97 -8.31 3.39
CA ALA A 194 -10.90 -7.59 4.05
C ALA A 194 -9.78 -7.21 3.07
N ILE A 195 -9.38 -8.13 2.17
CA ILE A 195 -8.34 -7.91 1.16
C ILE A 195 -8.84 -7.01 0.02
N ALA A 196 -10.03 -7.30 -0.53
CA ALA A 196 -10.66 -6.54 -1.61
C ALA A 196 -11.11 -5.14 -1.15
N GLY A 197 -11.21 -4.92 0.16
CA GLY A 197 -11.63 -3.65 0.73
C GLY A 197 -13.11 -3.34 0.50
N THR A 198 -13.92 -4.36 0.19
CA THR A 198 -15.38 -4.26 0.08
C THR A 198 -16.05 -4.28 1.44
N ARG A 199 -15.36 -4.73 2.49
CA ARG A 199 -15.86 -4.68 3.86
C ARG A 199 -16.25 -3.24 4.20
N ALA A 200 -17.52 -3.03 4.52
CA ALA A 200 -17.97 -1.78 5.11
C ALA A 200 -17.13 -1.51 6.37
N PRO A 201 -16.78 -0.24 6.67
CA PRO A 201 -16.19 0.07 7.95
C PRO A 201 -17.16 -0.45 9.02
N SER A 202 -16.76 -1.52 9.71
CA SER A 202 -17.53 -2.07 10.82
C SER A 202 -17.78 -0.89 11.74
N PRO A 203 -19.05 -0.60 12.13
CA PRO A 203 -19.29 0.41 13.14
C PRO A 203 -18.39 0.03 14.31
N GLU A 204 -17.44 0.90 14.65
CA GLU A 204 -16.57 0.66 15.80
C GLU A 204 -17.53 0.36 16.95
N PRO A 205 -17.43 -0.81 17.62
CA PRO A 205 -18.24 -1.06 18.79
C PRO A 205 -17.90 0.08 19.72
N SER A 206 -18.84 1.02 19.87
CA SER A 206 -18.70 2.17 20.73
C SER A 206 -18.36 1.56 22.08
N VAL A 207 -17.10 1.66 22.48
CA VAL A 207 -16.65 1.19 23.77
C VAL A 207 -17.31 2.15 24.73
N VAL A 208 -18.55 1.82 25.13
CA VAL A 208 -19.17 2.33 26.34
C VAL A 208 -18.23 1.83 27.41
N VAL A 209 -17.25 2.67 27.73
CA VAL A 209 -16.42 2.51 28.92
C VAL A 209 -17.43 2.57 30.05
N ALA A 210 -17.84 1.40 30.53
CA ALA A 210 -18.49 1.29 31.82
C ALA A 210 -17.43 1.74 32.83
N VAL A 211 -17.48 3.04 33.16
CA VAL A 211 -16.72 3.64 34.25
C VAL A 211 -17.31 3.04 35.52
N THR A 212 -16.81 1.87 35.92
CA THR A 212 -17.00 1.38 37.28
C THR A 212 -16.09 2.20 38.18
N ASN A 213 -16.70 3.14 38.91
CA ASN A 213 -16.12 3.90 40.01
C ASN A 213 -15.55 2.94 41.08
N SER A 214 -14.32 2.47 40.91
CA SER A 214 -13.59 1.70 41.95
C SER A 214 -12.26 2.35 42.34
N GLN A 215 -12.09 3.64 42.03
CA GLN A 215 -10.88 4.40 42.28
C GLN A 215 -10.94 5.23 43.58
N GLU A 216 -11.47 4.67 44.68
CA GLU A 216 -11.50 5.34 45.99
C GLU A 216 -10.54 4.74 47.05
N ASN A 217 -9.93 3.56 46.83
CA ASN A 217 -9.17 2.89 47.91
C ASN A 217 -7.65 2.72 47.71
N ALA A 218 -7.05 3.20 46.61
CA ALA A 218 -5.62 2.96 46.34
C ALA A 218 -4.67 4.08 46.82
N GLU A 219 -5.19 5.25 47.21
CA GLU A 219 -4.34 6.41 47.51
C GLU A 219 -3.74 6.43 48.93
N LYS A 220 -4.16 5.49 49.81
CA LYS A 220 -3.65 5.41 51.19
C LYS A 220 -2.32 4.66 51.33
N CYS A 221 -1.90 3.87 50.33
CA CYS A 221 -0.69 3.04 50.47
C CYS A 221 0.62 3.74 50.04
N ARG A 222 0.55 4.86 49.31
CA ARG A 222 1.76 5.48 48.72
C ARG A 222 2.48 6.50 49.60
N LYS A 223 1.94 6.87 50.77
CA LYS A 223 2.55 7.88 51.67
C LYS A 223 3.60 7.36 52.65
N ARG A 224 3.97 6.06 52.63
CA ARG A 224 4.94 5.49 53.60
C ARG A 224 6.34 5.16 53.05
N ALA A 225 6.62 5.36 51.76
CA ALA A 225 7.88 4.88 51.15
C ALA A 225 8.91 5.97 50.78
N LEU A 226 8.70 7.24 51.13
CA LEU A 226 9.59 8.35 50.74
C LEU A 226 10.39 8.96 51.91
N ALA A 227 10.56 8.24 53.01
CA ALA A 227 11.48 8.65 54.07
C ALA A 227 12.78 7.86 53.97
N GLY A 228 13.78 8.43 53.30
CA GLY A 228 15.18 8.15 53.60
C GLY A 228 15.95 7.35 52.55
N VAL A 229 16.46 8.04 51.52
CA VAL A 229 17.79 7.73 50.96
C VAL A 229 18.42 9.05 50.50
N VAL A 230 19.27 9.64 51.34
CA VAL A 230 20.17 10.74 50.96
C VAL A 230 21.52 10.10 50.63
N VAL A 231 21.98 10.18 49.38
CA VAL A 231 23.32 9.76 48.98
C VAL A 231 24.07 10.96 48.41
N SER A 232 25.13 11.35 49.13
CA SER A 232 26.07 12.41 48.77
C SER A 232 26.90 12.05 47.53
N ALA A 233 26.91 12.93 46.54
CA ALA A 233 27.75 12.82 45.35
C ALA A 233 29.05 13.63 45.51
N LYS A 234 30.19 12.95 45.43
CA LYS A 234 31.55 13.50 45.44
C LYS A 234 32.00 13.73 44.00
N ARG A 235 32.30 14.97 43.60
CA ARG A 235 32.85 15.30 42.26
C ARG A 235 34.36 15.03 42.20
N PRO A 236 34.88 14.43 41.11
CA PRO A 236 36.31 14.46 40.82
C PRO A 236 36.70 15.72 40.05
N ARG A 237 37.88 16.25 40.39
CA ARG A 237 38.59 17.34 39.71
C ARG A 237 39.50 16.71 38.66
N ILE A 238 39.41 17.14 37.42
CA ILE A 238 40.35 16.76 36.35
C ILE A 238 41.28 17.95 36.15
N SER A 239 42.58 17.68 36.23
CA SER A 239 43.69 18.59 35.94
C SER A 239 44.09 18.51 34.47
#